data_AF-A0A353E223-F1
#
_entry.id   AF-A0A353E223-F1
#
_cell.length_a   1.000
_cell.length_b   1.000
_cell.length_c   1.000
_cell.angle_alpha   90.00
_cell.angle_beta   90.00
_cell.angle_gamma   90.00
#
_symmetry.space_group_name_H-M   'P 1'
#
loop_
_entity.id
_entity.type
_entity.pdbx_description
1 polymer ?
#
loop_
_entity_poly.entity_id
_entity_poly.type
_entity_poly.pdbx_seq_one_letter_code
_entity_poly.pdbx_strand_id
1 'polypeptide(L)'
;MKASWKRATSLLLVALMAWWCLSTTHAGKILTFVCSATQTDPDTGEKTPCAFESKVEFGGGKLSQTLTGFCWSCSKFVYLRWTREGIDPKRMVAMGLEYVSKPTPVATLWDGVTGKTLPLYPCPDCRKPFREIASEKHLKHCPKCQGSTFKPDPKKPVLIFD
;
A
#
# COMPACT_ATOMS: atom_id res chain seq x y z
N MET A 1 -48.39 21.07 35.46
CA MET A 1 -47.68 20.05 34.65
C MET A 1 -47.48 20.60 33.25
N LYS A 2 -46.24 20.83 32.81
CA LYS A 2 -45.82 20.95 31.39
C LYS A 2 -44.28 21.04 31.39
N ALA A 3 -43.64 19.88 31.35
CA ALA A 3 -42.18 19.76 31.29
C ALA A 3 -41.69 20.12 29.88
N SER A 4 -40.71 21.01 29.84
CA SER A 4 -40.03 21.52 28.64
C SER A 4 -39.17 20.42 27.99
N TRP A 5 -39.76 19.69 27.05
CA TRP A 5 -39.14 18.58 26.31
C TRP A 5 -38.69 19.02 24.90
N LYS A 6 -37.89 20.09 24.80
CA LYS A 6 -37.35 20.55 23.49
C LYS A 6 -35.86 20.86 23.47
N ARG A 7 -35.14 20.80 24.60
CA ARG A 7 -33.71 21.17 24.65
C ARG A 7 -32.73 19.99 24.71
N ALA A 8 -33.21 18.76 24.97
CA ALA A 8 -32.34 17.60 25.13
C ALA A 8 -31.93 16.93 23.80
N THR A 9 -32.70 17.12 22.72
CA THR A 9 -32.49 16.43 21.44
C THR A 9 -31.40 17.06 20.56
N SER A 10 -31.07 18.33 20.75
CA SER A 10 -30.06 19.00 19.90
C SER A 10 -28.61 18.68 20.26
N LEU A 11 -28.31 18.37 21.52
CA LEU A 11 -26.93 18.11 21.96
C LEU A 11 -26.43 16.71 21.58
N LEU A 12 -27.32 15.73 21.49
CA LEU A 12 -26.99 14.36 21.09
C LEU A 12 -26.62 14.22 19.61
N LEU A 13 -27.22 15.03 18.73
CA LEU A 13 -26.91 15.02 17.29
C LEU A 13 -25.55 15.63 16.97
N VAL A 14 -25.09 16.63 17.74
CA VAL A 14 -23.77 17.25 17.54
C VAL A 14 -22.64 16.34 18.01
N ALA A 15 -22.86 15.58 19.10
CA ALA A 15 -21.87 14.63 19.61
C ALA A 15 -21.65 13.41 18.67
N LEU A 16 -22.69 12.96 17.96
CA LEU A 16 -22.57 11.85 16.99
C LEU A 16 -21.84 12.25 15.71
N MET A 17 -21.95 13.50 15.25
CA MET A 17 -21.21 13.98 14.08
C MET A 17 -19.72 14.22 14.36
N ALA A 18 -19.36 14.58 15.60
CA ALA A 18 -17.95 14.75 15.98
C ALA A 18 -17.16 13.42 15.99
N TRP A 19 -17.84 12.27 16.14
CA TRP A 19 -17.18 10.97 16.16
C TRP A 19 -16.79 10.44 14.77
N TRP A 20 -17.33 11.03 13.69
CA TRP A 20 -16.96 10.68 12.31
C TRP A 20 -15.75 11.46 11.77
N CYS A 21 -15.25 12.46 12.49
CA CYS A 21 -14.07 13.23 12.06
C CYS A 21 -12.72 12.69 12.58
N LEU A 22 -12.70 11.67 13.45
CA LEU A 22 -11.46 11.07 13.96
C LEU A 22 -11.26 9.68 13.36
N SER A 23 -10.71 9.58 12.14
CA SER A 23 -9.80 8.48 11.74
C SER A 23 -9.54 8.45 10.23
N THR A 24 -8.75 9.41 9.73
CA THR A 24 -7.83 9.09 8.64
C THR A 24 -6.45 9.63 9.01
N THR A 25 -5.82 9.02 10.01
CA THR A 25 -4.36 9.06 10.09
C THR A 25 -3.86 8.38 8.84
N HIS A 26 -3.48 9.19 7.86
CA HIS A 26 -3.03 8.78 6.54
C HIS A 26 -1.65 8.09 6.55
N ALA A 27 -1.21 7.63 7.72
CA ALA A 27 0.12 7.15 7.98
C ALA A 27 0.44 5.94 7.10
N GLY A 28 1.61 6.00 6.47
CA GLY A 28 2.20 4.86 5.81
C GLY A 28 2.53 3.78 6.83
N LYS A 29 2.62 2.54 6.35
CA LYS A 29 2.99 1.39 7.16
C LYS A 29 3.97 0.50 6.45
N ILE A 30 4.84 -0.14 7.21
CA ILE A 30 5.76 -1.17 6.75
C ILE A 30 5.41 -2.46 7.47
N LEU A 31 5.11 -3.49 6.68
CA LEU A 31 4.78 -4.84 7.12
C LEU A 31 5.90 -5.79 6.71
N THR A 32 6.30 -6.71 7.58
CA THR A 32 7.19 -7.79 7.16
C THR A 32 6.36 -8.98 6.70
N PHE A 33 6.50 -9.38 5.45
CA PHE A 33 5.86 -10.55 4.88
C PHE A 33 6.81 -11.74 4.85
N VAL A 34 6.27 -12.93 5.09
CA VAL A 34 7.00 -14.20 5.02
C VAL A 34 6.22 -15.18 4.15
N CYS A 35 6.94 -15.97 3.36
CA CYS A 35 6.40 -17.10 2.61
C CYS A 35 6.93 -18.41 3.19
N SER A 36 6.03 -19.29 3.59
CA SER A 36 6.35 -20.63 4.09
C SER A 36 5.97 -21.74 3.11
N ALA A 37 5.78 -21.43 1.82
CA ALA A 37 5.42 -22.41 0.81
C ALA A 37 6.62 -23.28 0.47
N THR A 38 6.35 -24.56 0.22
CA THR A 38 7.33 -25.51 -0.30
C THR A 38 7.11 -25.67 -1.79
N GLN A 39 8.16 -25.48 -2.58
CA GLN A 39 8.17 -25.75 -4.02
C GLN A 39 8.61 -27.20 -4.21
N THR A 40 8.01 -27.88 -5.18
CA THR A 40 8.46 -29.21 -5.62
C THR A 40 9.10 -29.04 -6.97
N ASP A 41 10.35 -29.47 -7.10
CA ASP A 41 11.06 -29.51 -8.38
C ASP A 41 10.34 -30.53 -9.30
N PRO A 42 9.93 -30.13 -10.51
CA PRO A 42 9.19 -31.01 -11.41
C PRO A 42 10.02 -32.18 -11.95
N ASP A 43 11.34 -32.04 -12.00
CA ASP A 43 12.25 -33.02 -12.59
C ASP A 43 12.75 -34.01 -11.55
N THR A 44 13.07 -33.54 -10.34
CA THR A 44 13.63 -34.38 -9.26
C THR A 44 12.62 -34.79 -8.20
N GLY A 45 11.47 -34.10 -8.13
CA GLY A 45 10.51 -34.25 -7.03
C GLY A 45 11.00 -33.69 -5.69
N GLU A 46 12.16 -33.03 -5.66
CA GLU A 46 12.76 -32.48 -4.46
C GLU A 46 11.89 -31.32 -3.92
N LYS A 47 11.68 -31.31 -2.61
CA LYS A 47 10.87 -30.29 -1.93
C LYS A 47 11.76 -29.25 -1.26
N THR A 48 11.74 -28.03 -1.77
CA THR A 48 12.54 -26.92 -1.24
C THR A 48 11.64 -25.80 -0.67
N PRO A 49 11.93 -25.27 0.52
CA PRO A 49 11.16 -24.15 1.07
C PRO A 49 11.48 -22.87 0.29
N CYS A 50 10.46 -22.09 -0.06
CA CYS A 50 10.66 -20.78 -0.72
C CYS A 50 11.39 -19.80 0.21
N ALA A 51 11.07 -19.81 1.50
CA ALA A 51 11.68 -18.99 2.56
C ALA A 51 11.78 -17.48 2.23
N PHE A 52 10.94 -16.97 1.32
CA PHE A 52 11.00 -15.57 0.92
C PHE A 52 10.45 -14.66 2.01
N GLU A 53 11.26 -13.71 2.45
CA GLU A 53 10.88 -12.66 3.40
C GLU A 53 11.12 -11.28 2.78
N SER A 54 10.20 -10.34 3.01
CA SER A 54 10.39 -8.96 2.60
C SER A 54 9.64 -7.95 3.47
N LYS A 55 10.23 -6.77 3.67
CA LYS A 55 9.55 -5.60 4.22
C LYS A 55 8.84 -4.87 3.11
N VAL A 56 7.54 -4.67 3.25
CA VAL A 56 6.67 -4.06 2.24
C VAL A 56 6.01 -2.82 2.82
N GLU A 57 6.25 -1.68 2.17
CA GLU A 57 5.65 -0.40 2.49
C GLU A 57 4.27 -0.24 1.81
N PHE A 58 3.32 0.41 2.47
CA PHE A 58 2.05 0.84 1.90
C PHE A 58 1.66 2.21 2.45
N GLY A 59 0.96 3.02 1.65
CA GLY A 59 0.46 4.32 2.08
C GLY A 59 1.43 5.46 1.81
N GLY A 60 1.54 6.44 2.72
CA GLY A 60 2.46 7.56 2.57
C GLY A 60 2.37 8.51 3.76
N GLY A 61 3.18 9.55 3.77
CA GLY A 61 3.20 10.52 4.85
C GLY A 61 2.19 11.67 4.71
N LYS A 62 2.30 12.68 5.58
CA LYS A 62 1.53 13.93 5.45
C LYS A 62 1.77 14.63 4.11
N LEU A 63 3.01 14.57 3.62
CA LEU A 63 3.46 15.29 2.42
C LEU A 63 3.64 14.37 1.22
N SER A 64 3.64 13.05 1.41
CA SER A 64 4.00 12.09 0.37
C SER A 64 2.99 10.97 0.22
N GLN A 65 2.99 10.36 -0.96
CA GLN A 65 2.32 9.10 -1.26
C GLN A 65 3.35 8.12 -1.80
N THR A 66 3.19 6.85 -1.45
CA THR A 66 3.98 5.74 -1.98
C THR A 66 3.07 4.80 -2.77
N LEU A 67 3.53 4.45 -3.97
CA LEU A 67 3.01 3.34 -4.76
C LEU A 67 3.98 2.18 -4.60
N THR A 68 3.42 1.03 -4.23
CA THR A 68 4.18 -0.19 -4.01
C THR A 68 3.94 -1.16 -5.13
N GLY A 69 4.98 -1.87 -5.55
CA GLY A 69 4.82 -3.00 -6.46
C GLY A 69 5.97 -3.99 -6.36
N PHE A 70 5.88 -5.09 -7.11
CA PHE A 70 6.95 -6.07 -7.20
C PHE A 70 7.55 -6.05 -8.60
N CYS A 71 8.85 -5.75 -8.68
CA CYS A 71 9.57 -5.84 -9.94
C CYS A 71 10.06 -7.27 -10.14
N TRP A 72 9.48 -8.00 -11.08
CA TRP A 72 9.87 -9.39 -11.37
C TRP A 72 11.33 -9.51 -11.85
N SER A 73 11.81 -8.52 -12.61
CA SER A 73 13.20 -8.52 -13.09
C SER A 73 14.22 -8.21 -11.99
N CYS A 74 13.90 -7.32 -11.05
CA CYS A 74 14.77 -7.06 -9.89
C CYS A 74 14.50 -8.04 -8.74
N SER A 75 13.42 -8.82 -8.84
CA SER A 75 13.06 -9.84 -7.85
C SER A 75 12.86 -9.26 -6.43
N LYS A 76 12.37 -8.02 -6.34
CA LYS A 76 12.18 -7.28 -5.09
C LYS A 76 10.96 -6.35 -5.16
N PHE A 77 10.46 -5.96 -3.99
CA PHE A 77 9.50 -4.86 -3.88
C PHE A 77 10.17 -3.53 -4.22
N VAL A 78 9.43 -2.70 -4.95
CA VAL A 78 9.86 -1.38 -5.41
C VAL A 78 8.80 -0.35 -5.07
N TYR A 79 9.24 0.89 -4.93
CA TYR A 79 8.43 1.98 -4.42
C TYR A 79 8.61 3.20 -5.31
N LEU A 80 7.51 3.84 -5.70
CA LEU A 80 7.52 5.17 -6.28
C LEU A 80 6.92 6.11 -5.25
N ARG A 81 7.66 7.16 -4.88
CA ARG A 81 7.20 8.15 -3.91
C ARG A 81 7.03 9.49 -4.61
N TRP A 82 5.94 10.19 -4.31
CA TRP A 82 5.67 11.52 -4.84
C TRP A 82 5.01 12.40 -3.79
N THR A 83 5.03 13.70 -4.03
CA THR A 83 4.36 14.70 -3.20
C THR A 83 2.84 14.58 -3.36
N ARG A 84 2.10 14.60 -2.25
CA ARG A 84 0.64 14.53 -2.27
C ARG A 84 0.00 15.63 -3.10
N GLU A 85 -1.15 15.29 -3.71
CA GLU A 85 -2.01 16.26 -4.37
C GLU A 85 -2.47 17.34 -3.36
N GLY A 86 -2.52 18.60 -3.81
CA GLY A 86 -2.90 19.74 -2.98
C GLY A 86 -1.75 20.36 -2.15
N ILE A 87 -0.54 19.82 -2.18
CA ILE A 87 0.63 20.45 -1.57
C ILE A 87 1.25 21.46 -2.54
N ASP A 88 1.36 22.72 -2.12
CA ASP A 88 2.03 23.78 -2.88
C ASP A 88 3.53 23.48 -3.02
N PRO A 89 4.11 23.44 -4.24
CA PRO A 89 5.54 23.32 -4.46
C PRO A 89 6.38 24.33 -3.66
N LYS A 90 5.90 25.57 -3.49
CA LYS A 90 6.61 26.60 -2.70
C LYS A 90 6.72 26.21 -1.23
N ARG A 91 5.71 25.52 -0.69
CA ARG A 91 5.73 24.99 0.67
C ARG A 91 6.78 23.89 0.84
N MET A 92 6.92 22.99 -0.14
CA MET A 92 7.96 21.97 -0.12
C MET A 92 9.36 22.61 -0.10
N VAL A 93 9.59 23.57 -0.98
CA VAL A 93 10.86 24.32 -1.05
C VAL A 93 11.15 25.06 0.27
N ALA A 94 10.14 25.72 0.86
CA ALA A 94 10.28 26.40 2.14
C ALA A 94 10.63 25.44 3.31
N MET A 95 10.25 24.16 3.20
CA MET A 95 10.64 23.10 4.14
C MET A 95 11.97 22.41 3.80
N GLY A 96 12.66 22.86 2.74
CA GLY A 96 13.89 22.21 2.26
C GLY A 96 13.66 20.84 1.62
N LEU A 97 12.45 20.58 1.12
CA LEU A 97 12.06 19.31 0.51
C LEU A 97 11.83 19.46 -1.00
N GLU A 98 12.14 18.41 -1.76
CA GLU A 98 11.86 18.34 -3.19
C GLU A 98 10.36 18.10 -3.45
N TYR A 99 9.79 18.84 -4.40
CA TYR A 99 8.47 18.53 -4.94
C TYR A 99 8.60 17.48 -6.04
N VAL A 100 8.00 16.32 -5.84
CA VAL A 100 8.02 15.21 -6.79
C VAL A 100 6.62 15.01 -7.33
N SER A 101 6.44 15.10 -8.65
CA SER A 101 5.14 14.87 -9.29
C SER A 101 4.72 13.41 -9.24
N LYS A 102 3.40 13.16 -9.26
CA LYS A 102 2.82 11.81 -9.36
C LYS A 102 3.41 11.04 -10.55
N PRO A 103 3.84 9.78 -10.36
CA PRO A 103 4.43 8.99 -11.43
C PRO A 103 3.42 8.74 -12.55
N THR A 104 3.88 8.86 -13.79
CA THR A 104 3.07 8.56 -14.98
C THR A 104 3.23 7.08 -15.36
N PRO A 105 2.14 6.35 -15.65
CA PRO A 105 2.24 5.00 -16.19
C PRO A 105 3.01 4.96 -17.51
N VAL A 106 3.81 3.91 -17.72
CA VAL A 106 4.54 3.67 -18.98
C VAL A 106 3.79 2.76 -19.94
N ALA A 107 2.81 2.01 -19.44
CA ALA A 107 1.96 1.14 -20.23
C ALA A 107 0.65 0.86 -19.49
N THR A 108 -0.30 0.23 -20.18
CA THR A 108 -1.53 -0.28 -19.61
C THR A 108 -1.71 -1.75 -19.98
N LEU A 109 -2.31 -2.52 -19.08
CA LEU A 109 -2.65 -3.93 -19.28
C LEU A 109 -4.17 -4.08 -19.18
N TRP A 110 -4.82 -4.58 -20.24
CA TRP A 110 -6.21 -4.98 -20.15
C TRP A 110 -6.32 -6.37 -19.52
N ASP A 111 -7.02 -6.47 -18.39
CA ASP A 111 -7.26 -7.72 -17.68
C ASP A 111 -8.60 -8.33 -18.11
N GLY A 112 -8.54 -9.41 -18.89
CA GLY A 112 -9.72 -10.11 -19.40
C GLY A 112 -10.60 -10.78 -18.33
N VAL A 113 -10.08 -11.01 -17.11
CA VAL A 113 -10.86 -11.60 -16.01
C VAL A 113 -11.75 -10.54 -15.35
N THR A 114 -11.23 -9.33 -15.17
CA THR A 114 -11.95 -8.26 -14.47
C THR A 114 -12.55 -7.21 -15.41
N GLY A 115 -12.18 -7.22 -16.69
CA GLY A 115 -12.53 -6.19 -17.68
C GLY A 115 -11.84 -4.85 -17.44
N LYS A 116 -10.91 -4.76 -16.48
CA LYS A 116 -10.27 -3.50 -16.07
C LYS A 116 -8.97 -3.27 -16.84
N THR A 117 -8.72 -2.00 -17.16
CA THR A 117 -7.41 -1.55 -17.62
C THR A 117 -6.55 -1.18 -16.41
N LEU A 118 -5.39 -1.82 -16.31
CA LEU A 118 -4.47 -1.71 -15.18
C LEU A 118 -3.23 -0.91 -15.58
N PRO A 119 -2.91 0.20 -14.92
CA PRO A 119 -1.70 0.97 -15.22
C PRO A 119 -0.45 0.19 -14.80
N LEU A 120 0.60 0.29 -15.60
CA LEU A 120 1.93 -0.23 -15.32
C LEU A 120 2.91 0.93 -15.17
N TYR A 121 3.72 0.88 -14.13
CA TYR A 121 4.68 1.92 -13.77
C TYR A 121 6.12 1.44 -14.00
N PRO A 122 7.07 2.34 -14.28
CA PRO A 122 8.45 1.95 -14.51
C PRO A 122 9.15 1.65 -13.18
N CYS A 123 9.82 0.49 -13.09
CA CYS A 123 10.67 0.17 -11.95
C CYS A 123 11.75 1.26 -11.78
N PRO A 124 11.98 1.78 -10.57
CA PRO A 124 12.98 2.83 -10.34
C PRO A 124 14.40 2.37 -10.68
N ASP A 125 14.69 1.06 -10.55
CA ASP A 125 16.04 0.53 -10.74
C ASP A 125 16.32 0.08 -12.19
N CYS A 126 15.39 -0.66 -12.80
CA CYS A 126 15.60 -1.29 -14.11
C CYS A 126 14.65 -0.82 -15.21
N ARG A 127 13.76 0.14 -14.91
CA ARG A 127 12.77 0.73 -15.83
C ARG A 127 11.73 -0.22 -16.42
N LYS A 128 11.87 -1.54 -16.24
CA LYS A 128 10.85 -2.52 -16.65
C LYS A 128 9.52 -2.28 -15.93
N PRO A 129 8.39 -2.54 -16.59
CA PRO A 129 7.07 -2.25 -16.03
C PRO A 129 6.76 -3.15 -14.83
N PHE A 130 6.07 -2.59 -13.86
CA PHE A 130 5.48 -3.33 -12.75
C PHE A 130 4.08 -2.81 -12.45
N ARG A 131 3.26 -3.65 -11.80
CA ARG A 131 1.90 -3.30 -11.41
C ARG A 131 1.87 -2.84 -9.95
N GLU A 132 1.05 -1.83 -9.68
CA GLU A 132 0.73 -1.41 -8.32
C GLU A 132 0.05 -2.51 -7.51
N ILE A 133 0.45 -2.60 -6.25
CA ILE A 133 -0.14 -3.42 -5.20
C ILE A 133 -0.72 -2.44 -4.18
N ALA A 134 -2.00 -2.09 -4.37
CA ALA A 134 -2.62 -0.98 -3.63
C ALA A 134 -2.76 -1.20 -2.11
N SER A 135 -2.74 -2.45 -1.64
CA SER A 135 -2.82 -2.76 -0.20
C SER A 135 -2.26 -4.14 0.11
N GLU A 136 -1.99 -4.43 1.39
CA GLU A 136 -1.57 -5.77 1.82
C GLU A 136 -2.57 -6.87 1.43
N LYS A 137 -3.85 -6.53 1.28
CA LYS A 137 -4.92 -7.49 0.94
C LYS A 137 -4.77 -8.08 -0.47
N HIS A 138 -3.97 -7.43 -1.33
CA HIS A 138 -3.67 -7.91 -2.67
C HIS A 138 -2.48 -8.89 -2.72
N LEU A 139 -1.69 -9.00 -1.64
CA LEU A 139 -0.57 -9.94 -1.53
C LEU A 139 -1.00 -11.32 -1.05
N LYS A 140 -1.87 -11.98 -1.83
CA LYS A 140 -2.37 -13.34 -1.50
C LYS A 140 -1.40 -14.45 -1.88
N HIS A 141 -0.51 -14.19 -2.82
CA HIS A 141 0.45 -15.16 -3.34
C HIS A 141 1.86 -14.57 -3.30
N CYS A 142 2.84 -15.43 -3.05
CA CYS A 142 4.24 -15.07 -3.02
C CYS A 142 4.69 -14.62 -4.41
N PRO A 143 5.29 -13.44 -4.57
CA PRO A 143 5.77 -13.00 -5.88
C PRO A 143 7.05 -13.73 -6.33
N LYS A 144 7.63 -14.61 -5.50
CA LYS A 144 8.78 -15.45 -5.89
C LYS A 144 8.34 -16.85 -6.32
N CYS A 145 7.57 -17.53 -5.47
CA CYS A 145 7.20 -18.94 -5.69
C CYS A 145 5.74 -19.16 -6.05
N GLN A 146 4.92 -18.11 -6.09
CA GLN A 146 3.47 -18.14 -6.35
C GLN A 146 2.63 -18.91 -5.31
N GLY A 147 3.26 -19.44 -4.26
CA GLY A 147 2.56 -20.11 -3.16
C GLY A 147 1.63 -19.18 -2.37
N SER A 148 0.53 -19.72 -1.85
CA SER A 148 -0.54 -18.99 -1.16
C SER A 148 -0.27 -18.66 0.32
N THR A 149 0.92 -18.99 0.82
CA THR A 149 1.30 -18.79 2.23
C THR A 149 2.00 -17.46 2.50
N PHE A 150 2.04 -16.56 1.52
CA PHE A 150 2.66 -15.24 1.67
C PHE A 150 1.75 -14.30 2.44
N LYS A 151 2.15 -13.94 3.67
CA LYS A 151 1.33 -13.13 4.58
C LYS A 151 2.21 -12.30 5.52
N PRO A 152 1.66 -11.23 6.14
CA PRO A 152 2.36 -10.52 7.21
C PRO A 152 2.73 -11.47 8.35
N ASP A 153 3.97 -11.36 8.84
CA ASP A 153 4.44 -12.11 10.00
C ASP A 153 3.88 -11.48 11.29
N PRO A 154 3.01 -12.16 12.04
CA PRO A 154 2.41 -11.61 13.25
C PRO A 154 3.42 -11.41 14.38
N LYS A 155 4.61 -12.01 14.28
CA LYS A 155 5.69 -11.86 15.28
C LYS A 155 6.54 -10.62 15.04
N LYS A 156 6.41 -9.96 13.89
CA LYS A 156 7.19 -8.78 13.53
C LYS A 156 6.36 -7.51 13.69
N PRO A 157 6.99 -6.40 14.15
CA PRO A 157 6.27 -5.16 14.38
C PRO A 157 5.75 -4.58 13.06
N VAL A 158 4.58 -3.96 13.13
CA VAL A 158 4.09 -3.06 12.09
C VAL A 158 4.71 -1.69 12.36
N LEU A 159 5.54 -1.19 11.44
CA LEU A 159 6.10 0.15 11.57
C LEU A 159 5.14 1.14 10.93
N ILE A 160 4.78 2.19 11.65
CA ILE A 160 3.91 3.28 11.15
C ILE A 160 4.79 4.51 10.95
N PHE A 161 4.62 5.21 9.83
CA PHE A 161 5.37 6.42 9.50
C PHE A 161 4.45 7.47 8.87
N ASP A 162 4.89 8.73 8.92
CA ASP A 162 4.15 9.91 8.47
C ASP A 162 5.07 10.92 7.78
#